data_AF-A0A8H6BVK5-F1
#
_entry.id   AF-A0A8H6BVK5-F1
#
_cell.length_a   1.000
_cell.length_b   1.000
_cell.length_c   1.000
_cell.angle_alpha   90.00
_cell.angle_beta   90.00
_cell.angle_gamma   90.00
#
_symmetry.space_group_name_H-M   'P 1'
#
loop_
_entity.id
_entity.type
_entity.pdbx_description
1 polymer ?
#
loop_
_entity_poly.entity_id
_entity_poly.type
_entity_poly.pdbx_seq_one_letter_code
_entity_poly.pdbx_strand_id
1 'polypeptide(L)'
;MVVVATLHGSGSYELKNSVGTNNNEGIVFDTIIIDEVSQSLEPQCWIPLLLSNRFKRLVIAGDNMQLPPTIKTQKSNSSSPSSSSSSASILATTLFDRLMKHCHGEKYKKLLDVQYRMNKSIMQFPSMQLYDNQLKCDDSVREISLVDLPGLNQR
;
A
#
# COMPACT_ATOMS: atom_id res chain seq x y z
N MET A 1 -22.18 -4.17 -5.43
CA MET A 1 -21.63 -5.28 -4.62
C MET A 1 -20.18 -4.95 -4.31
N VAL A 2 -19.72 -5.18 -3.08
CA VAL A 2 -18.32 -4.99 -2.68
C VAL A 2 -17.79 -6.34 -2.19
N VAL A 3 -16.62 -6.74 -2.68
CA VAL A 3 -15.92 -7.94 -2.22
C VAL A 3 -14.58 -7.50 -1.65
N VAL A 4 -14.27 -7.98 -0.45
CA VAL A 4 -13.01 -7.70 0.26
C VAL A 4 -12.25 -9.00 0.38
N ALA A 5 -10.97 -8.98 0.00
CA ALA A 5 -10.07 -10.11 0.11
C ALA A 5 -8.62 -9.61 0.25
N THR A 6 -7.74 -10.45 0.77
CA THR A 6 -6.30 -10.20 0.65
C THR A 6 -5.86 -10.34 -0.81
N LEU A 7 -4.68 -9.82 -1.16
CA LEU A 7 -4.13 -9.97 -2.52
C LEU A 7 -4.09 -11.44 -2.96
N HIS A 8 -3.61 -12.34 -2.10
CA HIS A 8 -3.66 -13.79 -2.34
C HIS A 8 -5.10 -14.34 -2.40
N GLY A 9 -5.93 -13.96 -1.41
CA GLY A 9 -7.32 -14.45 -1.31
C GLY A 9 -8.19 -14.05 -2.50
N SER A 10 -7.84 -12.96 -3.19
CA SER A 10 -8.53 -12.55 -4.41
C SER A 10 -8.41 -13.60 -5.53
N GLY A 11 -7.41 -14.48 -5.50
CA GLY A 11 -7.25 -15.59 -6.44
C GLY A 11 -8.06 -16.85 -6.11
N SER A 12 -9.01 -16.80 -5.17
CA SER A 12 -9.76 -17.99 -4.74
C SER A 12 -10.62 -18.59 -5.85
N TYR A 13 -10.90 -19.89 -5.76
CA TYR A 13 -11.72 -20.60 -6.74
C TYR A 13 -13.15 -20.05 -6.79
N GLU A 14 -13.70 -19.65 -5.66
CA GLU A 14 -15.04 -19.06 -5.55
C GLU A 14 -15.12 -17.76 -6.34
N LEU A 15 -14.11 -16.89 -6.19
CA LEU A 15 -14.06 -15.62 -6.91
C LEU A 15 -13.83 -15.86 -8.40
N LYS A 16 -12.94 -16.80 -8.76
CA LYS A 16 -12.67 -17.17 -10.14
C LYS A 16 -13.87 -17.77 -10.88
N ASN A 17 -14.67 -18.59 -10.19
CA ASN A 17 -15.87 -19.19 -10.77
C ASN A 17 -17.02 -18.17 -10.88
N SER A 18 -17.02 -17.15 -10.01
CA SER A 18 -18.03 -16.09 -10.01
C SER A 18 -17.72 -14.98 -11.01
N VAL A 19 -16.44 -14.71 -11.28
CA VAL A 19 -16.01 -13.70 -12.26
C VAL A 19 -16.21 -14.23 -13.67
N GLY A 20 -16.98 -13.48 -14.47
CA GLY A 20 -17.31 -13.89 -15.82
C GLY A 20 -16.09 -13.88 -16.72
N THR A 21 -15.64 -15.05 -17.17
CA THR A 21 -14.57 -15.21 -18.16
C THR A 21 -15.17 -15.32 -19.56
N ASN A 22 -14.71 -14.47 -20.49
CA ASN A 22 -14.91 -14.46 -21.95
C ASN A 22 -16.34 -14.56 -22.55
N ASN A 23 -17.35 -15.11 -21.86
CA ASN A 23 -18.69 -15.42 -22.38
C ASN A 23 -19.83 -14.67 -21.64
N ASN A 24 -19.57 -13.45 -21.14
CA ASN A 24 -20.53 -12.51 -20.54
C ASN A 24 -21.39 -12.97 -19.34
N GLU A 25 -21.37 -14.23 -18.95
CA GLU A 25 -22.07 -14.70 -17.75
C GLU A 25 -21.10 -14.70 -16.56
N GLY A 26 -21.23 -13.70 -15.70
CA GLY A 26 -20.52 -13.63 -14.42
C GLY A 26 -20.23 -12.20 -13.97
N ILE A 27 -19.71 -12.09 -12.76
CA ILE A 27 -19.45 -10.82 -12.09
C ILE A 27 -18.30 -10.10 -12.80
N VAL A 28 -18.47 -8.80 -13.01
CA VAL A 28 -17.42 -7.91 -13.52
C VAL A 28 -17.07 -6.93 -12.44
N PHE A 29 -15.79 -6.88 -12.05
CA PHE A 29 -15.28 -5.82 -11.20
C PHE A 29 -14.77 -4.69 -12.10
N ASP A 30 -15.57 -3.62 -12.21
CA ASP A 30 -15.21 -2.42 -12.97
C ASP A 30 -14.13 -1.58 -12.26
N THR A 31 -14.07 -1.67 -10.94
CA THR A 31 -13.13 -0.93 -10.09
C THR A 31 -12.42 -1.89 -9.16
N ILE A 32 -11.08 -1.81 -9.13
CA ILE A 32 -10.23 -2.53 -8.17
C ILE A 32 -9.58 -1.50 -7.25
N ILE A 33 -9.63 -1.75 -5.94
CA ILE A 33 -8.97 -0.94 -4.93
C ILE A 33 -7.97 -1.83 -4.21
N ILE A 34 -6.71 -1.39 -4.14
CA ILE A 34 -5.66 -2.07 -3.38
C ILE A 34 -5.13 -1.11 -2.33
N ASP A 35 -5.24 -1.50 -1.07
CA ASP A 35 -4.71 -0.76 0.06
C ASP A 35 -3.35 -1.34 0.51
N GLU A 36 -2.54 -0.55 1.22
CA GLU A 36 -1.21 -0.93 1.71
C GLU A 36 -0.26 -1.48 0.62
N VAL A 37 -0.33 -0.92 -0.59
CA VAL A 37 0.50 -1.40 -1.73
C VAL A 37 1.99 -1.23 -1.47
N SER A 38 2.40 -0.21 -0.71
CA SER A 38 3.81 0.01 -0.38
C SER A 38 4.41 -1.11 0.48
N GLN A 39 3.57 -1.92 1.14
CA GLN A 39 3.97 -3.08 1.94
C GLN A 39 3.75 -4.41 1.21
N SER A 40 3.27 -4.37 -0.04
CA SER A 40 2.93 -5.55 -0.84
C SER A 40 3.96 -5.82 -1.92
N LEU A 41 4.25 -7.11 -2.17
CA LEU A 41 5.10 -7.48 -3.30
C LEU A 41 4.34 -7.26 -4.61
N GLU A 42 5.00 -6.69 -5.62
CA GLU A 42 4.37 -6.43 -6.92
C GLU A 42 3.65 -7.67 -7.52
N PRO A 43 4.22 -8.90 -7.49
CA PRO A 43 3.52 -10.09 -7.99
C PRO A 43 2.18 -10.37 -7.29
N GLN A 44 2.03 -10.01 -6.02
CA GLN A 44 0.77 -10.19 -5.29
C GLN A 44 -0.29 -9.22 -5.78
N CYS A 45 0.09 -7.98 -6.10
CA CYS A 45 -0.83 -6.97 -6.64
C CYS A 45 -1.40 -7.37 -8.00
N TRP A 46 -0.70 -8.21 -8.78
CA TRP A 46 -1.18 -8.71 -10.08
C TRP A 46 -2.32 -9.73 -9.97
N ILE A 47 -2.47 -10.43 -8.84
CA ILE A 47 -3.50 -11.47 -8.67
C ILE A 47 -4.92 -10.92 -8.94
N PRO A 48 -5.38 -9.86 -8.26
CA PRO A 48 -6.72 -9.31 -8.51
C PRO A 48 -6.84 -8.66 -9.91
N LEU A 49 -5.75 -8.08 -10.43
CA LEU A 49 -5.73 -7.41 -11.74
C LEU A 49 -5.91 -8.39 -12.89
N LEU A 50 -5.27 -9.56 -12.80
CA LEU A 50 -5.38 -10.62 -13.80
C LEU A 50 -6.73 -11.34 -13.74
N LEU A 51 -7.31 -11.45 -12.55
CA LEU A 51 -8.61 -12.08 -12.37
C LEU A 51 -9.72 -11.29 -13.07
N SER A 52 -9.72 -9.97 -12.94
CA SER A 52 -10.72 -9.08 -13.55
C SER A 52 -10.12 -8.29 -14.71
N ASN A 53 -9.71 -8.95 -15.79
CA ASN A 53 -9.10 -8.30 -16.96
C ASN A 53 -9.97 -7.23 -17.67
N ARG A 54 -11.21 -6.99 -17.19
CA ARG A 54 -12.16 -5.97 -17.68
C ARG A 54 -12.33 -4.78 -16.73
N PHE A 55 -11.51 -4.65 -15.68
CA PHE A 55 -11.57 -3.47 -14.82
C PHE A 55 -11.28 -2.20 -15.63
N LYS A 56 -12.00 -1.13 -15.33
CA LYS A 56 -11.88 0.19 -15.96
C LYS A 56 -11.11 1.18 -15.10
N ARG A 57 -11.06 0.91 -13.79
CA ARG A 57 -10.43 1.79 -12.80
C ARG A 57 -9.62 0.96 -11.80
N LEU A 58 -8.39 1.40 -11.55
CA LEU A 58 -7.55 0.91 -10.47
C LEU A 58 -7.26 2.07 -9.52
N VAL A 59 -7.55 1.88 -8.24
CA VAL A 59 -7.18 2.80 -7.16
C VAL A 59 -6.18 2.09 -6.27
N ILE A 60 -5.05 2.73 -6.03
CA ILE A 60 -3.99 2.20 -5.16
C ILE A 60 -3.80 3.20 -4.03
N ALA A 61 -3.81 2.69 -2.80
CA ALA A 61 -3.46 3.42 -1.60
C ALA A 61 -2.24 2.76 -0.93
N GLY A 62 -1.46 3.58 -0.24
CA GLY A 62 -0.24 3.18 0.44
C GLY A 62 0.66 4.37 0.71
N ASP A 63 1.69 4.12 1.50
CA ASP A 63 2.67 5.13 1.89
C ASP A 63 4.07 4.67 1.46
N ASN A 64 4.61 5.30 0.42
CA ASN A 64 5.90 4.95 -0.14
C ASN A 64 7.09 5.47 0.68
N MET A 65 6.84 6.29 1.71
CA MET A 65 7.87 6.75 2.65
C MET A 65 8.00 5.83 3.87
N GLN A 66 7.10 4.85 4.01
CA GLN A 66 7.20 3.80 5.03
C GLN A 66 8.06 2.61 4.58
N LEU A 67 8.20 1.61 5.45
CA LEU A 67 9.05 0.45 5.21
C LEU A 67 8.57 -0.36 3.99
N PRO A 68 9.49 -0.81 3.11
CA PRO A 68 9.18 -1.70 2.00
C PRO A 68 8.72 -3.08 2.48
N PRO A 69 8.11 -3.91 1.61
CA PRO A 69 7.73 -5.29 1.94
C PRO A 69 8.92 -6.08 2.48
N THR A 70 8.68 -6.85 3.54
CA THR A 70 9.73 -7.72 4.11
C THR A 70 9.94 -8.93 3.21
N ILE A 71 11.09 -8.97 2.51
CA ILE A 71 11.48 -10.11 1.68
C ILE A 71 12.35 -11.05 2.52
N LYS A 72 11.80 -12.18 2.94
CA LYS A 72 12.58 -13.25 3.60
C LYS A 72 13.35 -14.05 2.55
N THR A 73 14.48 -13.54 2.08
CA THR A 73 15.46 -14.40 1.40
C THR A 73 16.23 -15.17 2.45
N GLN A 74 16.09 -16.50 2.50
CA GLN A 74 17.08 -17.32 3.20
C GLN A 74 18.45 -17.03 2.56
N LYS A 75 19.33 -16.36 3.30
CA LYS A 75 20.76 -16.45 3.01
C LYS A 75 21.13 -17.91 3.27
N SER A 76 21.04 -18.78 2.26
CA SER A 76 21.75 -20.04 2.34
C SER A 76 23.23 -19.67 2.54
N ASN A 77 23.87 -20.27 3.53
CA ASN A 77 25.30 -20.09 3.84
C ASN A 77 26.21 -20.67 2.73
N SER A 78 25.83 -20.54 1.46
CA SER A 78 26.62 -20.92 0.31
C SER A 78 27.31 -19.67 -0.23
N SER A 79 28.60 -19.63 0.06
CA SER A 79 29.67 -18.86 -0.58
C SER A 79 29.57 -18.86 -2.12
N SER A 80 28.70 -18.03 -2.69
CA SER A 80 28.63 -17.75 -4.13
C SER A 80 28.13 -16.31 -4.36
N PRO A 81 29.01 -15.35 -4.72
CA PRO A 81 28.68 -13.91 -4.74
C PRO A 81 27.83 -13.38 -5.91
N SER A 82 27.16 -14.20 -6.73
CA SER A 82 26.79 -13.74 -8.09
C SER A 82 25.36 -13.96 -8.60
N SER A 83 24.38 -14.39 -7.79
CA SER A 83 23.00 -14.57 -8.32
C SER A 83 21.83 -14.29 -7.36
N SER A 84 22.05 -14.21 -6.05
CA SER A 84 20.97 -14.01 -5.06
C SER A 84 20.62 -12.53 -4.78
N SER A 85 21.52 -11.60 -5.13
CA SER A 85 21.34 -10.16 -4.89
C SER A 85 20.34 -9.50 -5.85
N SER A 86 20.17 -10.07 -7.05
CA SER A 86 19.35 -9.52 -8.12
C SER A 86 17.85 -9.69 -7.82
N SER A 87 17.44 -10.87 -7.35
CA SER A 87 16.03 -11.17 -7.11
C SER A 87 15.45 -10.42 -5.91
N ALA A 88 16.24 -10.22 -4.85
CA ALA A 88 15.82 -9.42 -3.70
C ALA A 88 15.63 -7.94 -4.08
N SER A 89 16.52 -7.39 -4.92
CA SER A 89 16.41 -6.02 -5.42
C SER A 89 15.18 -5.82 -6.32
N ILE A 90 14.88 -6.79 -7.18
CA ILE A 90 13.68 -6.76 -8.04
C ILE A 90 12.41 -6.83 -7.21
N LEU A 91 12.36 -7.71 -6.21
CA LEU A 91 11.19 -7.89 -5.34
C LEU A 91 10.98 -6.72 -4.37
N ALA A 92 12.00 -5.89 -4.12
CA ALA A 92 11.90 -4.70 -3.29
C ALA A 92 11.21 -3.53 -4.02
N THR A 93 11.13 -3.58 -5.35
CA THR A 93 10.39 -2.57 -6.11
C THR A 93 8.90 -2.88 -6.03
N THR A 94 8.12 -1.96 -5.47
CA THR A 94 6.66 -2.13 -5.37
C THR A 94 5.96 -1.75 -6.67
N LEU A 95 4.70 -2.18 -6.83
CA LEU A 95 3.86 -1.72 -7.94
C LEU A 95 3.73 -0.19 -7.93
N PHE A 96 3.63 0.41 -6.74
CA PHE A 96 3.54 1.86 -6.58
C PHE A 96 4.79 2.57 -7.15
N ASP A 97 5.99 2.10 -6.76
CA ASP A 97 7.26 2.67 -7.26
C ASP A 97 7.36 2.61 -8.77
N ARG A 98 6.92 1.48 -9.36
CA ARG A 98 6.94 1.29 -10.82
C ARG A 98 5.98 2.25 -11.52
N LEU A 99 4.77 2.42 -11.01
CA LEU A 99 3.78 3.36 -11.55
C LEU A 99 4.27 4.82 -11.45
N MET A 100 4.93 5.16 -10.35
CA MET A 100 5.53 6.48 -10.16
C MET A 100 6.61 6.77 -11.19
N LYS A 101 7.52 5.81 -11.41
CA LYS A 101 8.67 5.96 -12.33
C LYS A 101 8.29 5.90 -13.81
N HIS A 102 7.36 5.02 -14.20
CA HIS A 102 7.14 4.68 -15.61
C HIS A 102 5.78 5.11 -16.18
N CYS A 103 4.81 5.48 -15.35
CA CYS A 103 3.43 5.73 -15.81
C CYS A 103 2.95 7.16 -15.54
N HIS A 104 3.87 8.14 -15.46
CA HIS A 104 3.57 9.52 -15.08
C HIS A 104 2.78 9.60 -13.77
N GLY A 105 3.11 8.74 -12.80
CA GLY A 105 2.29 8.57 -11.61
C GLY A 105 2.10 9.87 -10.83
N GLU A 106 3.03 10.83 -10.91
CA GLU A 106 2.89 12.16 -10.26
C GLU A 106 1.64 12.91 -10.71
N LYS A 107 1.15 12.66 -11.94
CA LYS A 107 -0.10 13.25 -12.45
C LYS A 107 -1.34 12.70 -11.74
N TYR A 108 -1.26 11.46 -11.23
CA TYR A 108 -2.39 10.73 -10.66
C TYR A 108 -2.26 10.50 -9.15
N LYS A 109 -1.10 10.84 -8.57
CA LYS A 109 -0.84 10.75 -7.14
C LYS A 109 -1.53 11.90 -6.41
N LYS A 110 -2.19 11.56 -5.30
CA LYS A 110 -2.72 12.54 -4.36
C LYS A 110 -2.20 12.22 -2.97
N LEU A 111 -1.50 13.17 -2.35
CA LEU A 111 -1.12 13.09 -0.95
C LEU A 111 -2.35 13.41 -0.09
N LEU A 112 -2.61 12.57 0.92
CA LEU A 112 -3.51 12.91 2.02
C LEU A 112 -2.70 13.75 3.00
N ASP A 113 -2.94 15.06 2.98
CA ASP A 113 -2.09 16.06 3.62
C ASP A 113 -2.55 16.44 5.02
N VAL A 114 -3.63 15.88 5.55
CA VAL A 114 -4.10 16.12 6.93
C VAL A 114 -3.94 14.84 7.76
N GLN A 115 -3.23 14.94 8.89
CA GLN A 115 -3.03 13.84 9.82
C GLN A 115 -3.78 14.07 11.14
N TYR A 116 -4.25 12.98 11.73
CA TYR A 116 -5.15 12.96 12.89
C TYR A 116 -4.59 12.12 14.06
N ARG A 117 -3.27 12.01 14.19
CA ARG A 117 -2.65 11.15 15.22
C ARG A 117 -1.64 11.88 16.09
N MET A 118 -0.68 12.58 15.48
CA MET A 118 0.42 13.22 16.18
C MET A 118 0.06 14.65 16.54
N ASN A 119 0.55 15.14 17.68
CA ASN A 119 0.54 16.57 17.94
C ASN A 119 1.49 17.31 16.99
N LYS A 120 1.34 18.63 16.92
CA LYS A 120 2.08 19.46 15.97
C LYS A 120 3.60 19.30 16.12
N SER A 121 4.09 19.25 17.36
CA SER A 121 5.52 19.15 17.67
C SER A 121 6.13 17.83 17.17
N ILE A 122 5.42 16.71 17.34
CA ILE A 122 5.87 15.40 16.85
C ILE A 122 5.76 15.33 15.33
N MET A 123 4.66 15.81 14.74
CA MET A 123 4.42 15.77 13.30
C MET A 123 5.45 16.57 12.50
N GLN A 124 5.99 17.66 13.07
CA GLN A 124 6.89 18.58 12.37
C GLN A 124 8.11 17.88 11.75
N PHE A 125 8.72 16.95 12.49
CA PHE A 125 9.92 16.26 12.02
C PHE A 125 9.64 15.29 10.85
N PRO A 126 8.70 14.33 10.94
CA PRO A 126 8.34 13.47 9.81
C PRO A 126 7.85 14.27 8.59
N SER A 127 7.06 15.33 8.79
CA SER A 127 6.58 16.18 7.71
C SER A 127 7.74 16.78 6.91
N MET A 128 8.72 17.37 7.60
CA MET A 128 9.91 17.97 6.98
C MET A 128 10.81 16.93 6.30
N GLN A 129 11.02 15.78 6.94
CA GLN A 129 12.01 14.80 6.48
C GLN A 129 11.50 13.89 5.36
N LEU A 130 10.21 13.60 5.33
CA LEU A 130 9.64 12.55 4.47
C LEU A 130 8.59 13.08 3.47
N TYR A 131 7.98 14.24 3.74
CA TYR A 131 6.81 14.72 2.98
C TYR A 131 6.94 16.17 2.52
N ASP A 132 8.16 16.70 2.37
CA ASP A 132 8.43 18.07 1.92
C ASP A 132 7.64 19.15 2.69
N ASN A 133 7.43 18.92 3.99
CA ASN A 133 6.66 19.78 4.87
C ASN A 133 5.18 19.99 4.44
N GLN A 134 4.61 19.04 3.68
CA GLN A 134 3.23 19.12 3.18
C GLN A 134 2.19 18.66 4.19
N LEU A 135 2.55 17.92 5.24
CA LEU A 135 1.59 17.44 6.23
C LEU A 135 1.07 18.57 7.13
N LYS A 136 -0.25 18.59 7.33
CA LYS A 136 -1.02 19.49 8.18
C LYS A 136 -1.53 18.71 9.38
N CYS A 137 -1.47 19.34 10.54
CA CYS A 137 -2.02 18.80 11.76
C CYS A 137 -3.49 19.19 11.88
N ASP A 138 -4.37 18.22 12.04
CA ASP A 138 -5.76 18.50 12.39
C ASP A 138 -5.84 19.12 13.79
N ASP A 139 -6.81 20.03 13.98
CA ASP A 139 -6.98 20.75 15.25
C ASP A 139 -7.33 19.82 16.42
N SER A 140 -7.98 18.67 16.16
CA SER A 140 -8.33 17.69 17.20
C SER A 140 -7.12 17.05 17.88
N VAL A 141 -5.98 16.97 17.17
CA VAL A 141 -4.75 16.35 17.69
C VAL A 141 -3.63 17.36 17.92
N ARG A 142 -3.80 18.61 17.50
CA ARG A 142 -2.73 19.62 17.45
C ARG A 142 -1.96 19.80 18.73
N GLU A 143 -2.66 19.85 19.85
CA GLU A 143 -2.11 20.12 21.18
C GLU A 143 -2.21 18.92 22.12
N ILE A 144 -2.52 17.71 21.61
CA ILE A 144 -2.69 16.55 22.48
C ILE A 144 -1.40 16.26 23.24
N SER A 145 -1.58 16.01 24.53
CA SER A 145 -0.51 15.68 25.44
C SER A 145 -0.91 14.47 26.30
N LEU A 146 0.06 13.87 26.98
CA LEU A 146 -0.19 12.71 27.83
C LEU A 146 -1.13 13.04 28.99
N VAL A 147 -1.17 14.29 29.47
CA VAL A 147 -2.04 14.70 30.57
C VAL A 147 -3.52 14.78 30.18
N ASP A 148 -3.81 14.86 28.87
CA ASP A 148 -5.17 14.88 28.34
C ASP A 148 -5.78 13.46 28.26
N LEU A 149 -4.98 12.43 28.53
CA LEU A 149 -5.46 11.05 28.47
C LEU A 149 -6.42 10.75 29.63
N PRO A 150 -7.55 10.08 29.35
CA PRO A 150 -8.50 9.69 30.39
C PRO A 150 -7.83 8.76 31.40
N GLY A 151 -7.97 9.09 32.69
CA GLY A 151 -7.45 8.30 33.80
C GLY A 151 -6.09 8.75 34.38
N LEU A 152 -5.42 9.75 33.79
CA LEU A 152 -4.14 10.24 34.34
C LEU A 152 -4.30 11.11 35.59
N ASN A 153 -5.38 11.87 35.68
CA ASN A 153 -5.69 12.76 36.82
C ASN A 153 -6.39 12.05 37.99
N GLN A 154 -6.43 10.71 38.01
CA GLN A 154 -7.11 9.90 39.04
C GLN A 154 -6.13 9.23 40.02
N ARG A 155 -4.88 9.70 40.10
CA ARG A 155 -3.87 9.20 41.03
C ARG A 155 -3.44 10.26 42.03
#